data_AF-A0A3F3I610-F1
#
_entry.id   AF-A0A3F3I610-F1
#
_cell.length_a   1.000
_cell.length_b   1.000
_cell.length_c   1.000
_cell.angle_alpha   90.00
_cell.angle_beta   90.00
_cell.angle_gamma   90.00
#
_symmetry.space_group_name_H-M   'P 1'
#
loop_
_entity.id
_entity.type
_entity.pdbx_description
1 polymer ?
#
loop_
_entity_poly.entity_id
_entity_poly.type
_entity_poly.pdbx_seq_one_letter_code
_entity_poly.pdbx_strand_id
1 'polypeptide(L)'
;MGQQQILLILVVTVIAGVATVVAINTMSSTLQQNNIDAVRVDLSVIAAQMQAYYQKPRGMGGGSKSFVGVTFDKIAFQTDSIDATGMIARNGNAIFNIESATNSMVVLTAQPSTGPVMAFDNLSNSEITQRAEVTLSGVVMRYQVE
;
A
#
# COMPACT_ATOMS: atom_id res chain seq x y z
N MET A 1 44.50 29.31 -27.67
CA MET A 1 44.05 29.12 -26.27
C MET A 1 42.54 28.94 -26.15
N GLY A 2 41.69 29.64 -26.92
CA GLY A 2 40.22 29.45 -26.86
C GLY A 2 39.70 28.08 -27.33
N GLN A 3 40.35 27.42 -28.30
CA GLN A 3 39.85 26.17 -28.88
C GLN A 3 39.89 24.96 -27.92
N GLN A 4 40.92 24.85 -27.08
CA GLN A 4 41.03 23.77 -26.09
C GLN A 4 40.09 23.99 -24.89
N GLN A 5 39.87 25.24 -24.51
CA GLN A 5 38.95 25.58 -23.42
C GLN A 5 37.49 25.33 -23.82
N ILE A 6 37.12 25.60 -25.07
CA ILE A 6 35.77 25.34 -25.57
C ILE A 6 35.46 23.84 -25.56
N LEU A 7 36.44 23.00 -25.89
CA LEU A 7 36.24 21.54 -25.92
C LEU A 7 36.00 20.98 -24.52
N LEU A 8 36.73 21.47 -23.51
CA LEU A 8 36.55 21.06 -22.11
C LEU A 8 35.17 21.40 -21.56
N ILE A 9 34.68 22.62 -21.83
CA ILE A 9 33.35 23.04 -21.37
C ILE A 9 32.26 22.18 -22.01
N LEU A 10 32.39 21.89 -23.30
CA LEU A 10 31.43 21.06 -24.02
C LEU A 10 31.33 19.65 -23.41
N VAL A 11 32.45 19.03 -23.10
CA VAL A 11 32.46 17.68 -22.47
C VAL A 11 31.77 17.69 -21.10
N VAL A 12 32.02 18.70 -20.27
CA VAL A 12 31.37 18.82 -18.96
C VAL A 12 29.85 18.97 -19.09
N THR A 13 29.37 19.79 -20.04
CA THR A 13 27.93 20.02 -20.21
C THR A 13 27.18 18.78 -20.69
N VAL A 14 27.77 17.99 -21.58
CA VAL A 14 27.17 16.72 -22.05
C VAL A 14 27.01 15.72 -20.90
N ILE A 15 28.04 15.59 -20.05
CA ILE A 15 27.99 14.69 -18.89
C ILE A 15 26.94 15.17 -17.88
N ALA A 16 26.88 16.48 -17.58
CA ALA A 16 25.89 17.05 -16.68
C ALA A 16 24.44 16.84 -17.18
N GLY A 17 24.23 16.91 -18.50
CA GLY A 17 22.92 16.65 -19.11
C GLY A 17 22.42 15.23 -18.87
N VAL A 18 23.25 14.21 -19.15
CA VAL A 18 22.88 12.80 -18.92
C VAL A 18 22.71 12.51 -17.43
N ALA A 19 23.59 13.04 -16.58
CA ALA A 19 23.51 12.84 -15.13
C ALA A 19 22.19 13.38 -14.54
N THR A 20 21.71 14.53 -15.02
CA THR A 20 20.45 15.13 -14.53
C THR A 20 19.24 14.27 -14.88
N VAL A 21 19.18 13.72 -16.10
CA VAL A 21 18.09 12.83 -16.52
C VAL A 21 18.08 11.54 -15.69
N VAL A 22 19.25 10.94 -15.49
CA VAL A 22 19.38 9.73 -14.64
C VAL A 22 18.97 10.04 -13.20
N ALA A 23 19.43 11.16 -12.64
CA ALA A 23 19.09 11.56 -11.27
C ALA A 23 17.57 11.72 -11.09
N ILE A 24 16.88 12.39 -12.01
CA ILE A 24 15.42 12.56 -11.96
C ILE A 24 14.72 11.20 -12.03
N ASN A 25 15.15 10.33 -12.94
CA ASN A 25 14.55 9.00 -13.10
C ASN A 25 14.73 8.14 -11.84
N THR A 26 15.93 8.16 -11.23
CA THR A 26 16.19 7.45 -9.97
C THR A 26 15.39 8.03 -8.82
N MET A 27 15.34 9.36 -8.67
CA MET A 27 14.53 10.01 -7.64
C MET A 27 13.04 9.65 -7.77
N SER A 28 12.48 9.67 -8.99
CA SER A 28 11.09 9.28 -9.23
C SER A 28 10.82 7.83 -8.83
N SER A 29 11.73 6.91 -9.15
CA SER A 29 11.62 5.50 -8.77
C SER A 29 11.70 5.30 -7.25
N THR A 30 12.63 5.99 -6.58
CA THR A 30 12.76 5.94 -5.11
C THR A 30 11.51 6.49 -4.42
N LEU A 31 10.92 7.57 -4.93
CA LEU A 31 9.67 8.12 -4.36
C LEU A 31 8.50 7.14 -4.49
N GLN A 32 8.38 6.44 -5.62
CA GLN A 32 7.35 5.41 -5.79
C GLN A 32 7.57 4.24 -4.83
N GLN A 33 8.80 3.75 -4.71
CA GLN A 33 9.14 2.66 -3.81
C GLN A 33 8.87 3.02 -2.34
N ASN A 34 9.25 4.23 -1.92
CA ASN A 34 8.99 4.73 -0.58
C ASN A 34 7.50 4.77 -0.26
N ASN A 35 6.65 5.17 -1.22
CA ASN A 35 5.20 5.15 -0.99
C ASN A 35 4.67 3.72 -0.87
N ILE A 36 5.12 2.79 -1.71
CA ILE A 36 4.73 1.37 -1.60
C ILE A 36 5.11 0.80 -0.23
N ASP A 37 6.31 1.11 0.26
CA ASP A 37 6.77 0.62 1.56
C ASP A 37 5.99 1.26 2.71
N ALA A 38 5.61 2.54 2.61
CA ALA A 38 4.72 3.19 3.57
C ALA A 38 3.34 2.49 3.62
N VAL A 39 2.76 2.18 2.46
CA VAL A 39 1.48 1.46 2.37
C VAL A 39 1.59 0.05 2.97
N ARG A 40 2.71 -0.66 2.80
CA ARG A 40 2.94 -1.97 3.44
C ARG A 40 2.98 -1.88 4.97
N VAL A 41 3.57 -0.82 5.51
CA VAL A 41 3.58 -0.57 6.96
C VAL A 41 2.16 -0.30 7.45
N ASP A 42 1.41 0.56 6.76
CA ASP A 42 0.02 0.87 7.10
C ASP A 42 -0.86 -0.39 7.09
N LEU A 43 -0.70 -1.24 6.07
CA LEU A 43 -1.40 -2.52 5.97
C LEU A 43 -1.06 -3.48 7.11
N SER A 44 0.20 -3.52 7.53
CA SER A 44 0.62 -4.36 8.65
C SER A 44 -0.01 -3.89 9.97
N VAL A 45 -0.12 -2.58 10.17
CA VAL A 45 -0.83 -1.98 11.32
C VAL A 45 -2.32 -2.33 11.26
N ILE A 46 -2.96 -2.15 10.10
CA ILE A 46 -4.38 -2.50 9.90
C ILE A 46 -4.61 -3.99 10.19
N ALA A 47 -3.75 -4.89 9.70
CA ALA A 47 -3.85 -6.32 9.94
C ALA A 47 -3.77 -6.67 11.45
N ALA A 48 -2.85 -6.05 12.19
CA ALA A 48 -2.75 -6.24 13.64
C ALA A 48 -4.02 -5.77 14.37
N GLN A 49 -4.61 -4.66 13.94
CA GLN A 49 -5.86 -4.15 14.52
C GLN A 49 -7.07 -5.00 14.15
N MET A 50 -7.11 -5.57 12.95
CA MET A 50 -8.15 -6.53 12.54
C MET A 50 -8.10 -7.78 13.44
N GLN A 51 -6.91 -8.29 13.76
CA GLN A 51 -6.75 -9.39 14.71
C GLN A 51 -7.21 -9.02 16.12
N ALA A 52 -6.88 -7.82 16.59
CA ALA A 52 -7.35 -7.30 17.87
C ALA A 52 -8.88 -7.18 17.89
N TYR A 53 -9.50 -6.69 16.80
CA TYR A 53 -10.95 -6.63 16.64
C TYR A 53 -11.59 -8.02 16.75
N TYR A 54 -11.03 -9.02 16.08
CA TYR A 54 -11.53 -10.40 16.12
C TYR A 54 -11.55 -10.99 17.54
N GLN A 55 -10.49 -10.76 18.32
CA GLN A 55 -10.36 -11.27 19.68
C GLN A 55 -11.24 -10.50 20.69
N LYS A 56 -11.52 -9.22 20.42
CA LYS A 56 -12.28 -8.36 21.32
C LYS A 56 -13.76 -8.79 21.38
N PRO A 57 -14.38 -8.88 22.58
CA PRO A 57 -15.80 -9.20 22.72
C PRO A 57 -16.71 -8.14 22.08
N ARG A 58 -17.88 -8.57 21.58
CA ARG A 58 -18.88 -7.68 20.95
C ARG A 58 -19.33 -6.53 21.85
N GLY A 59 -19.44 -6.77 23.17
CA GLY A 59 -19.83 -5.75 24.15
C GLY A 59 -18.86 -4.56 24.28
N MET A 60 -17.62 -4.68 23.78
CA MET A 60 -16.63 -3.61 23.77
C MET A 60 -16.34 -3.07 22.36
N GLY A 61 -17.27 -3.30 21.43
CA GLY A 61 -17.13 -2.91 20.02
C GLY A 61 -16.22 -3.83 19.20
N GLY A 62 -16.00 -5.07 19.65
CA GLY A 62 -15.20 -6.07 18.94
C GLY A 62 -16.01 -7.05 18.08
N GLY A 63 -15.31 -7.98 17.44
CA GLY A 63 -15.85 -8.98 16.53
C GLY A 63 -16.37 -10.26 17.18
N SER A 64 -15.96 -10.57 18.41
CA SER A 64 -16.32 -11.82 19.12
C SER A 64 -16.09 -13.08 18.26
N LYS A 65 -14.88 -13.22 17.71
CA LYS A 65 -14.50 -14.26 16.73
C LYS A 65 -15.23 -14.15 15.39
N SER A 66 -15.52 -12.94 14.94
CA SER A 66 -16.10 -12.67 13.63
C SER A 66 -15.58 -11.34 13.08
N PHE A 67 -15.26 -11.27 11.79
CA PHE A 67 -14.96 -10.00 11.12
C PHE A 67 -16.24 -9.30 10.61
N VAL A 68 -17.42 -9.90 10.79
CA VAL A 68 -18.68 -9.32 10.32
C VAL A 68 -18.92 -7.97 10.99
N GLY A 69 -19.12 -6.94 10.17
CA GLY A 69 -19.34 -5.56 10.61
C GLY A 69 -18.08 -4.83 11.09
N VAL A 70 -16.89 -5.33 10.73
CA VAL A 70 -15.65 -4.57 10.86
C VAL A 70 -15.66 -3.39 9.88
N THR A 71 -15.32 -2.21 10.38
CA THR A 71 -15.19 -0.98 9.60
C THR A 71 -13.92 -0.27 10.05
N PHE A 72 -13.41 0.63 9.22
CA PHE A 72 -12.23 1.44 9.56
C PHE A 72 -12.46 2.32 10.80
N ASP A 73 -13.71 2.65 11.15
CA ASP A 73 -14.04 3.36 12.39
C ASP A 73 -13.76 2.56 13.68
N LYS A 74 -13.72 1.22 13.57
CA LYS A 74 -13.55 0.32 14.72
C LYS A 74 -12.10 -0.11 14.92
N ILE A 75 -11.20 0.29 14.03
CA ILE A 75 -9.77 -0.05 14.08
C ILE A 75 -8.93 1.24 14.06
N ALA A 76 -7.83 1.25 14.81
CA ALA A 76 -7.00 2.44 14.95
C ALA A 76 -5.77 2.36 14.02
N PHE A 77 -5.71 3.26 13.04
CA PHE A 77 -4.59 3.42 12.12
C PHE A 77 -4.52 4.88 11.63
N GLN A 78 -3.44 5.26 10.96
CA GLN A 78 -3.31 6.61 10.41
C GLN A 78 -4.21 6.76 9.18
N THR A 79 -5.28 7.56 9.34
CA THR A 79 -6.25 7.87 8.29
C THR A 79 -6.56 9.36 8.30
N ASP A 80 -6.65 9.95 7.11
CA ASP A 80 -7.04 11.34 6.90
C ASP A 80 -8.57 11.48 6.74
N SER A 81 -9.20 10.47 6.13
CA SER A 81 -10.65 10.45 5.94
C SER A 81 -11.16 9.02 5.81
N ILE A 82 -12.33 8.78 6.40
CA ILE A 82 -13.11 7.54 6.26
C ILE A 82 -14.41 7.91 5.53
N ASP A 83 -14.84 7.05 4.61
CA ASP A 83 -16.13 7.21 3.92
C ASP A 83 -17.31 6.97 4.89
N ALA A 84 -18.50 7.47 4.53
CA ALA A 84 -19.71 7.35 5.36
C ALA A 84 -20.11 5.89 5.65
N THR A 85 -19.67 4.94 4.80
CA THR A 85 -19.89 3.50 4.99
C THR A 85 -18.89 2.85 5.96
N GLY A 86 -17.78 3.52 6.29
CA GLY A 86 -16.70 2.95 7.09
C GLY A 86 -15.87 1.88 6.37
N MET A 87 -16.16 1.61 5.10
CA MET A 87 -15.56 0.53 4.30
C MET A 87 -14.37 0.98 3.46
N ILE A 88 -14.22 2.29 3.28
CA ILE A 88 -13.12 2.91 2.56
C ILE A 88 -12.46 3.93 3.48
N ALA A 89 -11.13 3.88 3.56
CA ALA A 89 -10.33 4.86 4.25
C ALA A 89 -9.22 5.39 3.35
N ARG A 90 -8.78 6.61 3.60
CA ARG A 90 -7.74 7.27 2.82
C ARG A 90 -6.71 7.86 3.76
N ASN A 91 -5.46 7.80 3.35
CA ASN A 91 -4.39 8.63 3.89
C ASN A 91 -3.56 9.23 2.74
N GLY A 92 -2.56 10.05 3.06
CA GLY A 92 -1.63 10.60 2.07
C GLY A 92 -0.85 9.56 1.23
N ASN A 93 -0.87 8.29 1.63
CA ASN A 93 -0.09 7.22 1.01
C ASN A 93 -0.95 6.35 0.07
N ALA A 94 -2.17 5.98 0.50
CA ALA A 94 -3.08 5.07 -0.19
C ALA A 94 -4.56 5.25 0.15
N ILE A 95 -5.38 4.63 -0.70
CA ILE A 95 -6.79 4.34 -0.45
C ILE A 95 -6.90 2.88 -0.03
N PHE A 96 -7.52 2.62 1.12
CA PHE A 96 -7.79 1.30 1.65
C PHE A 96 -9.27 0.98 1.50
N ASN A 97 -9.59 -0.24 1.07
CA ASN A 97 -10.96 -0.72 0.90
C ASN A 97 -11.09 -2.10 1.53
N ILE A 98 -12.14 -2.31 2.32
CA ILE A 98 -12.52 -3.63 2.82
C ILE A 98 -13.55 -4.19 1.83
N GLU A 99 -13.15 -5.17 1.04
CA GLU A 99 -14.02 -5.74 -0.02
C GLU A 99 -15.02 -6.75 0.51
N SER A 100 -14.59 -7.51 1.52
CA SER A 100 -15.43 -8.54 2.13
C SER A 100 -14.97 -8.82 3.55
N ALA A 101 -15.94 -9.00 4.45
CA ALA A 101 -15.71 -9.40 5.83
C ALA A 101 -16.72 -10.49 6.20
N THR A 102 -16.18 -11.68 6.47
CA THR A 102 -16.94 -12.88 6.87
C THR A 102 -16.61 -13.26 8.31
N ASN A 103 -17.11 -14.39 8.81
CA ASN A 103 -16.75 -14.82 10.16
C ASN A 103 -15.26 -15.15 10.30
N SER A 104 -14.63 -15.75 9.28
CA SER A 104 -13.25 -16.26 9.38
C SER A 104 -12.25 -15.52 8.51
N MET A 105 -12.71 -14.59 7.68
CA MET A 105 -11.86 -13.95 6.68
C MET A 105 -12.27 -12.50 6.41
N VAL A 106 -11.27 -11.62 6.29
CA VAL A 106 -11.42 -10.26 5.77
C VAL A 106 -10.50 -10.09 4.56
N VAL A 107 -11.02 -9.48 3.50
CA VAL A 107 -10.28 -9.10 2.28
C VAL A 107 -10.14 -7.59 2.28
N LEU A 108 -8.90 -7.13 2.32
CA LEU A 108 -8.55 -5.71 2.30
C LEU A 108 -7.67 -5.46 1.07
N THR A 109 -8.01 -4.41 0.32
CA THR A 109 -7.22 -3.93 -0.81
C THR A 109 -6.72 -2.52 -0.55
N ALA A 110 -5.47 -2.26 -0.92
CA ALA A 110 -4.88 -0.93 -0.83
C ALA A 110 -4.32 -0.50 -2.19
N GLN A 111 -4.67 0.73 -2.57
CA GLN A 111 -4.21 1.37 -3.78
C GLN A 111 -3.29 2.56 -3.43
N PRO A 112 -2.00 2.52 -3.77
CA PRO A 112 -1.08 3.62 -3.53
C PRO A 112 -1.42 4.85 -4.39
N SER A 113 -1.31 6.05 -3.81
CA SER A 113 -1.70 7.31 -4.44
C SER A 113 -0.76 7.81 -5.56
N THR A 114 0.39 7.17 -5.77
CA THR A 114 1.44 7.64 -6.72
C THR A 114 1.83 6.61 -7.80
N GLY A 115 1.03 5.55 -8.02
CA GLY A 115 1.30 4.52 -9.04
C GLY A 115 0.19 4.33 -10.07
N PRO A 116 0.48 3.81 -11.28
CA PRO A 116 -0.55 3.41 -12.24
C PRO A 116 -1.37 2.23 -11.69
N VAL A 117 -2.67 2.19 -12.02
CA VAL A 117 -3.57 1.07 -11.70
C VAL A 117 -3.07 -0.19 -12.42
N MET A 118 -2.50 -1.15 -11.69
CA MET A 118 -2.13 -2.44 -12.25
C MET A 118 -3.36 -3.39 -12.16
N ALA A 119 -3.55 -4.34 -13.06
CA ALA A 119 -4.76 -5.17 -13.21
C ALA A 119 -4.55 -6.63 -12.77
N PHE A 120 -5.60 -7.29 -12.25
CA PHE A 120 -5.57 -8.67 -11.74
C PHE A 120 -5.79 -9.71 -12.87
N ASP A 121 -4.75 -10.46 -13.23
CA ASP A 121 -4.90 -11.71 -14.01
C ASP A 121 -4.53 -12.95 -13.17
N ASN A 122 -5.53 -13.83 -12.99
CA ASN A 122 -5.52 -15.23 -12.53
C ASN A 122 -4.64 -15.64 -11.32
N LEU A 123 -5.29 -15.96 -10.19
CA LEU A 123 -4.69 -16.71 -9.07
C LEU A 123 -5.39 -18.07 -8.89
N SER A 124 -4.62 -19.16 -9.01
CA SER A 124 -5.07 -20.53 -8.73
C SER A 124 -5.02 -20.84 -7.22
N ASN A 125 -6.15 -21.32 -6.69
CA ASN A 125 -6.39 -21.66 -5.27
C ASN A 125 -5.53 -22.83 -4.74
N SER A 126 -4.40 -22.62 -4.07
CA SER A 126 -3.86 -23.73 -3.26
C SER A 126 -3.08 -23.44 -1.97
N GLU A 127 -2.69 -22.23 -1.59
CA GLU A 127 -1.93 -22.04 -0.33
C GLU A 127 -2.33 -20.76 0.40
N ILE A 128 -3.37 -20.86 1.23
CA ILE A 128 -3.83 -19.77 2.10
C ILE A 128 -3.31 -20.01 3.52
N THR A 129 -2.14 -19.43 3.81
CA THR A 129 -1.65 -19.22 5.20
C THR A 129 -0.91 -17.89 5.23
N GLN A 130 -1.51 -16.89 5.87
CA GLN A 130 -0.92 -15.60 6.26
C GLN A 130 0.14 -15.03 5.31
N ARG A 131 -0.24 -14.78 4.05
CA ARG A 131 0.59 -14.05 3.09
C ARG A 131 -0.11 -12.74 2.77
N ALA A 132 0.56 -11.61 3.04
CA ALA A 132 0.30 -10.38 2.33
C ALA A 132 0.57 -10.66 0.86
N GLU A 133 -0.48 -10.96 0.10
CA GLU A 133 -0.35 -11.29 -1.31
C GLU A 133 -0.19 -9.95 -2.04
N VAL A 134 1.06 -9.57 -2.26
CA VAL A 134 1.40 -8.48 -3.18
C VAL A 134 1.23 -9.03 -4.59
N THR A 135 0.00 -9.06 -5.07
CA THR A 135 -0.27 -9.19 -6.50
C THR A 135 -0.16 -7.79 -7.10
N LEU A 136 0.42 -7.68 -8.29
CA LEU A 136 0.65 -6.43 -9.05
C LEU A 136 -0.67 -5.76 -9.48
N SER A 137 -1.51 -5.35 -8.53
CA SER A 137 -2.79 -4.65 -8.70
C SER A 137 -3.32 -4.02 -7.39
N GLY A 138 -2.71 -4.34 -6.27
CA GLY A 138 -3.03 -3.82 -4.95
C GLY A 138 -2.49 -4.81 -3.95
N VAL A 139 -2.02 -4.34 -2.80
CA VAL A 139 -1.58 -5.28 -1.75
C VAL A 139 -2.83 -5.85 -1.11
N VAL A 140 -3.15 -7.11 -1.42
CA VAL A 140 -4.29 -7.82 -0.86
C VAL A 140 -3.82 -8.57 0.38
N MET A 141 -4.12 -8.02 1.55
CA MET A 141 -3.92 -8.73 2.81
C MET A 141 -5.14 -9.63 3.04
N ARG A 142 -4.98 -10.94 2.81
CA ARG A 142 -6.00 -11.96 3.13
C ARG A 142 -5.63 -12.61 4.45
N TYR A 143 -6.38 -12.32 5.51
CA TYR A 143 -6.19 -12.97 6.80
C TYR A 143 -7.19 -14.12 6.94
N GLN A 144 -6.69 -15.35 7.06
CA GLN A 144 -7.42 -16.52 7.53
C GLN A 144 -6.84 -16.96 8.88
N VAL A 145 -7.73 -17.19 9.85
CA VAL A 145 -7.41 -17.89 11.10
C VAL A 145 -7.85 -19.33 10.92
N GLU A 146 -6.96 -20.29 11.21
CA GLU A 146 -7.33 -21.71 11.39
C GLU A 146 -8.30 -21.89 12.57
#